data_AF-A0A3S2AW17-F1
#
_entry.id   AF-A0A3S2AW17-F1
#
_cell.length_a   1.000
_cell.length_b   1.000
_cell.length_c   1.000
_cell.angle_alpha   90.00
_cell.angle_beta   90.00
_cell.angle_gamma   90.00
#
_symmetry.space_group_name_H-M   'P 1'
#
loop_
_entity.id
_entity.type
_entity.pdbx_description
1 polymer ?
#
loop_
_entity_poly.entity_id
_entity_poly.type
_entity_poly.pdbx_seq_one_letter_code
_entity_poly.pdbx_strand_id
1 'polypeptide(L)'
;LKLMDANGIKDELPPITTFLNRLLALTIALQGVLFGAFEQLLAARVEGAIASGTYDAGLETLQAENFVVTDRQVIYTHPRTGAESRLLTITERKRNRPVTLNAALDRLRDPRAVLLINEQSGRAAVQIPTPSVMLDDGEVERRVRLIRPMEGQNMPLKAMGETRWVEADREAFSTAWAAEIAAVPEFSDSVLHMVAGLLLPIWKRLPNESTRVYRLQTDEGERLIGRRVSPAWAAKGSATNVVALSPEQAFAALMDGRTILDLAEDLQLRRSRVMGAWRIELSGFTDTMRERLTAYGLFHEIISWKLRMFVPIDAGGLAVLERVHDRFPIDQVSEREAA
;
A
#
# COMPACT_ATOMS: atom_id res chain seq x y z
N LEU A 1 5.57 -39.15 8.24
CA LEU A 1 5.00 -38.74 6.94
C LEU A 1 6.10 -38.81 5.90
N LYS A 2 5.85 -39.40 4.72
CA LYS A 2 6.82 -39.42 3.63
C LYS A 2 6.71 -38.10 2.88
N LEU A 3 7.39 -37.08 3.41
CA LEU A 3 7.37 -35.69 2.91
C LEU A 3 8.38 -35.49 1.77
N MET A 4 9.22 -36.49 1.52
CA MET A 4 10.25 -36.46 0.49
C MET A 4 10.00 -37.51 -0.59
N ASP A 5 10.36 -37.18 -1.82
CA ASP A 5 10.53 -38.09 -2.95
C ASP A 5 11.98 -38.04 -3.45
N ALA A 6 12.25 -38.60 -4.63
CA ALA A 6 13.60 -38.67 -5.20
C ALA A 6 14.17 -37.29 -5.59
N ASN A 7 13.32 -36.26 -5.70
CA ASN A 7 13.68 -34.92 -6.15
C ASN A 7 13.60 -33.86 -5.04
N GLY A 8 13.15 -34.21 -3.84
CA GLY A 8 13.11 -33.29 -2.70
C GLY A 8 11.80 -33.39 -1.92
N ILE A 9 11.28 -32.25 -1.46
CA ILE A 9 9.96 -32.19 -0.82
C ILE A 9 8.89 -32.42 -1.89
N LYS A 10 7.89 -33.26 -1.58
CA LYS A 10 6.77 -33.52 -2.50
C LYS A 10 6.00 -32.23 -2.80
N ASP A 11 5.63 -32.05 -4.06
CA ASP A 11 4.78 -30.93 -4.51
C ASP A 11 3.40 -30.93 -3.82
N GLU A 12 2.83 -32.12 -3.62
CA GLU A 12 1.55 -32.28 -2.95
C GLU A 12 1.75 -32.67 -1.49
N LEU A 13 1.74 -31.65 -0.63
CA LEU A 13 1.86 -31.82 0.81
C LEU A 13 0.54 -32.30 1.42
N PRO A 14 0.59 -33.17 2.45
CA PRO A 14 -0.60 -33.61 3.16
C PRO A 14 -1.34 -32.40 3.79
N PRO A 15 -2.68 -32.46 3.93
CA PRO A 15 -3.46 -31.39 4.55
C PRO A 15 -2.94 -31.00 5.92
N ILE A 16 -3.02 -29.70 6.26
CA ILE A 16 -2.48 -29.16 7.52
C ILE A 16 -3.06 -29.85 8.76
N THR A 17 -4.32 -30.30 8.70
CA THR A 17 -4.98 -31.06 9.75
C THR A 17 -4.28 -32.39 10.03
N THR A 18 -3.76 -33.07 9.00
CA THR A 18 -2.99 -34.31 9.12
C THR A 18 -1.64 -34.07 9.79
N PHE A 19 -0.98 -32.97 9.48
CA PHE A 19 0.27 -32.57 10.13
C PHE A 19 0.04 -32.25 11.61
N LEU A 20 -0.95 -31.41 11.92
CA LEU A 20 -1.29 -31.02 13.29
C LEU A 20 -1.68 -32.22 14.16
N ASN A 21 -2.53 -33.12 13.65
CA ASN A 21 -2.94 -34.32 14.36
C ASN A 21 -1.77 -35.27 14.68
N ARG A 22 -0.73 -35.28 13.85
CA ARG A 22 0.47 -36.09 14.09
C ARG A 22 1.46 -35.40 15.03
N LEU A 23 1.55 -34.07 14.97
CA LEU A 23 2.36 -33.28 15.88
C LEU A 23 1.80 -33.36 17.30
N LEU A 24 0.47 -33.29 17.47
CA LEU A 24 -0.21 -33.44 18.77
C LEU A 24 -0.10 -34.86 19.37
N ALA A 25 0.29 -35.85 18.57
CA ALA A 25 0.54 -37.21 19.04
C ALA A 25 1.97 -37.42 19.57
N LEU A 26 2.85 -36.41 19.48
CA LEU A 26 4.23 -36.47 19.98
C LEU A 26 4.28 -36.17 21.49
N THR A 27 5.40 -36.48 22.13
CA THR A 27 5.63 -36.08 23.54
C THR A 27 5.69 -34.55 23.67
N ILE A 28 5.25 -34.02 24.81
CA ILE A 28 5.20 -32.57 25.08
C ILE A 28 6.55 -31.89 24.81
N ALA A 29 7.66 -32.53 25.18
CA ALA A 29 9.00 -32.00 24.94
C ALA A 29 9.31 -31.84 23.43
N LEU A 30 8.92 -32.81 22.61
CA LEU A 30 9.16 -32.78 21.17
C LEU A 30 8.19 -31.82 20.45
N GLN A 31 6.94 -31.71 20.95
CA GLN A 31 6.00 -30.68 20.51
C GLN A 31 6.58 -29.28 20.74
N GLY A 32 7.14 -29.02 21.93
CA GLY A 32 7.73 -27.71 22.25
C GLY A 32 8.87 -27.30 21.32
N VAL A 33 9.76 -28.24 20.97
CA VAL A 33 10.85 -27.97 20.01
C VAL A 33 10.30 -27.63 18.62
N LEU A 34 9.33 -28.41 18.13
CA LEU A 34 8.76 -28.22 16.79
C LEU A 34 7.90 -26.96 16.69
N PHE A 35 7.09 -26.66 17.71
CA PHE A 35 6.32 -25.43 17.77
C PHE A 35 7.23 -24.21 17.88
N GLY A 36 8.29 -24.25 18.69
CA GLY A 36 9.25 -23.14 18.78
C GLY A 36 9.91 -22.83 17.43
N ALA A 37 10.33 -23.85 16.67
CA ALA A 37 10.89 -23.66 15.33
C ALA A 37 9.83 -23.13 14.33
N PHE A 38 8.61 -23.64 14.39
CA PHE A 38 7.50 -23.17 13.56
C PHE A 38 7.14 -21.71 13.86
N GLU A 39 7.07 -21.32 15.13
CA GLU A 39 6.82 -19.95 15.59
C GLU A 39 7.91 -18.99 15.12
N GLN A 40 9.18 -19.40 15.15
CA GLN A 40 10.28 -18.59 14.61
C GLN A 40 10.16 -18.37 13.10
N LEU A 41 9.83 -19.43 12.34
CA LEU A 41 9.61 -19.32 10.89
C LEU A 41 8.40 -18.45 10.57
N LEU A 42 7.32 -18.59 11.34
CA LEU A 42 6.12 -17.77 11.20
C LEU A 42 6.42 -16.31 11.53
N ALA A 43 7.14 -16.04 12.61
CA ALA A 43 7.57 -14.68 12.99
C ALA A 43 8.44 -14.06 11.90
N ALA A 44 9.42 -14.79 11.36
CA ALA A 44 10.26 -14.32 10.27
C ALA A 44 9.47 -14.04 8.97
N ARG A 45 8.49 -14.88 8.64
CA ARG A 45 7.56 -14.67 7.50
C ARG A 45 6.67 -13.45 7.72
N VAL A 46 6.13 -13.28 8.92
CA VAL A 46 5.29 -12.12 9.29
C VAL A 46 6.11 -10.84 9.25
N GLU A 47 7.31 -10.82 9.84
CA GLU A 47 8.22 -9.67 9.79
C GLU A 47 8.66 -9.36 8.36
N GLY A 48 8.96 -10.38 7.56
CA GLY A 48 9.24 -10.22 6.13
C GLY A 48 8.06 -9.59 5.39
N ALA A 49 6.84 -10.07 5.64
CA ALA A 49 5.63 -9.51 5.06
C ALA A 49 5.32 -8.09 5.56
N ILE A 50 5.62 -7.77 6.82
CA ILE A 50 5.51 -6.40 7.37
C ILE A 50 6.53 -5.49 6.67
N ALA A 51 7.77 -5.95 6.53
CA ALA A 51 8.84 -5.19 5.88
C ALA A 51 8.58 -4.96 4.39
N SER A 52 7.97 -5.93 3.68
CA SER A 52 7.55 -5.78 2.28
C SER A 52 6.20 -5.10 2.12
N GLY A 53 5.51 -4.74 3.21
CA GLY A 53 4.18 -4.12 3.18
C GLY A 53 3.03 -5.06 2.78
N THR A 54 3.31 -6.35 2.52
CA THR A 54 2.32 -7.34 2.04
C THR A 54 1.57 -8.07 3.16
N TYR A 55 1.94 -7.85 4.42
CA TYR A 55 1.22 -8.41 5.57
C TYR A 55 -0.22 -7.88 5.61
N ASP A 56 -1.22 -8.74 5.76
CA ASP A 56 -2.62 -8.33 5.93
C ASP A 56 -3.13 -8.85 7.29
N ALA A 57 -3.34 -7.95 8.23
CA ALA A 57 -3.87 -8.26 9.56
C ALA A 57 -5.41 -8.35 9.58
N GLY A 58 -6.08 -8.14 8.44
CA GLY A 58 -7.54 -8.02 8.36
C GLY A 58 -8.06 -6.65 8.81
N LEU A 59 -9.26 -6.62 9.39
CA LEU A 59 -9.86 -5.39 9.90
C LEU A 59 -9.14 -4.90 11.15
N GLU A 60 -8.36 -3.84 11.02
CA GLU A 60 -7.62 -3.25 12.13
C GLU A 60 -8.41 -2.09 12.75
N THR A 61 -8.52 -2.07 14.08
CA THR A 61 -9.10 -0.91 14.78
C THR A 61 -7.99 0.06 15.13
N LEU A 62 -8.00 1.24 14.51
CA LEU A 62 -7.03 2.28 14.82
C LEU A 62 -7.27 2.78 16.24
N GLN A 63 -6.18 2.87 17.00
CA GLN A 63 -6.17 3.40 18.36
C GLN A 63 -5.38 4.70 18.40
N ALA A 64 -6.00 5.72 18.99
CA ALA A 64 -5.41 7.01 19.26
C ALA A 64 -6.08 7.61 20.51
N GLU A 65 -5.50 8.69 21.03
CA GLU A 65 -6.13 9.44 22.11
C GLU A 65 -7.31 10.27 21.59
N ASN A 66 -7.23 10.70 20.33
CA ASN A 66 -8.27 11.48 19.68
C ASN A 66 -8.30 11.21 18.17
N PHE A 67 -9.49 11.08 17.60
CA PHE A 67 -9.75 11.20 16.17
C PHE A 67 -10.77 12.31 15.89
N VAL A 68 -10.34 13.37 15.20
CA VAL A 68 -11.21 14.46 14.73
C VAL A 68 -11.30 14.42 13.21
N VAL A 69 -12.51 14.29 12.65
CA VAL A 69 -12.73 14.47 11.22
C VAL A 69 -12.72 15.96 10.91
N THR A 70 -11.68 16.43 10.21
CA THR A 70 -11.50 17.86 9.89
C THR A 70 -12.06 18.24 8.53
N ASP A 71 -12.20 17.27 7.61
CA ASP A 71 -12.78 17.51 6.29
C ASP A 71 -13.51 16.26 5.75
N ARG A 72 -14.55 16.50 4.94
CA ARG A 72 -15.34 15.47 4.28
C ARG A 72 -15.67 15.87 2.86
N GLN A 73 -15.31 15.02 1.92
CA GLN A 73 -15.61 15.21 0.51
C GLN A 73 -16.29 13.98 -0.08
N VAL A 74 -17.42 14.16 -0.74
CA VAL A 74 -18.06 13.08 -1.52
C VAL A 74 -17.24 12.86 -2.79
N ILE A 75 -16.80 11.61 -3.02
CA ILE A 75 -16.01 11.21 -4.19
C ILE A 75 -16.77 10.25 -5.11
N TYR A 76 -17.89 9.72 -4.65
CA TYR A 76 -18.79 8.88 -5.44
C TYR A 76 -20.18 8.85 -4.82
N THR A 77 -21.21 8.86 -5.66
CA THR A 77 -22.60 8.67 -5.27
C THR A 77 -23.20 7.58 -6.14
N HIS A 78 -23.73 6.54 -5.52
CA HIS A 78 -24.28 5.39 -6.23
C HIS A 78 -25.61 5.78 -6.92
N PRO A 79 -25.73 5.65 -8.25
CA PRO A 79 -26.84 6.25 -9.03
C PRO A 79 -28.21 5.68 -8.68
N ARG A 80 -28.29 4.43 -8.22
CA ARG A 80 -29.57 3.77 -7.87
C ARG A 80 -29.99 3.94 -6.42
N THR A 81 -29.05 4.17 -5.50
CA THR A 81 -29.32 4.13 -4.05
C THR A 81 -29.03 5.45 -3.36
N GLY A 82 -28.35 6.39 -4.02
CA GLY A 82 -27.87 7.64 -3.42
C GLY A 82 -26.78 7.43 -2.37
N ALA A 83 -26.33 6.20 -2.13
CA ALA A 83 -25.30 5.91 -1.14
C ALA A 83 -23.96 6.51 -1.57
N GLU A 84 -23.27 7.17 -0.64
CA GLU A 84 -22.04 7.92 -0.91
C GLU A 84 -20.79 7.19 -0.45
N SER A 85 -19.71 7.44 -1.17
CA SER A 85 -18.34 7.20 -0.73
C SER A 85 -17.70 8.57 -0.48
N ARG A 86 -17.06 8.73 0.68
CA ARG A 86 -16.48 9.99 1.12
C ARG A 86 -14.99 9.83 1.39
N LEU A 87 -14.19 10.76 0.90
CA LEU A 87 -12.83 10.99 1.37
C LEU A 87 -12.92 11.83 2.66
N LEU A 88 -12.29 11.33 3.71
CA LEU A 88 -12.23 11.95 5.04
C LEU A 88 -10.79 12.36 5.30
N THR A 89 -10.60 13.59 5.78
CA THR A 89 -9.34 14.01 6.42
C THR A 89 -9.56 13.99 7.92
N ILE A 90 -8.70 13.26 8.61
CA ILE A 90 -8.85 13.00 10.04
C ILE A 90 -7.54 13.36 10.73
N THR A 91 -7.62 14.20 11.75
CA THR A 91 -6.50 14.46 12.65
C THR A 91 -6.48 13.37 13.72
N GLU A 92 -5.35 12.68 13.82
CA GLU A 92 -5.06 11.66 14.80
C GLU A 92 -4.08 12.21 15.83
N ARG A 93 -4.49 12.25 17.10
CA ARG A 93 -3.61 12.58 18.22
C ARG A 93 -3.21 11.31 18.94
N LYS A 94 -1.90 11.06 19.04
CA LYS A 94 -1.34 9.94 19.80
C LYS A 94 -0.51 10.44 20.97
N ARG A 95 -0.65 9.80 22.12
CA ARG A 95 0.23 10.01 23.27
C ARG A 95 1.58 9.41 22.98
N ASN A 96 2.63 10.21 23.15
CA ASN A 96 3.99 9.73 23.01
C ASN A 96 4.38 8.86 24.20
N ARG A 97 4.97 7.70 23.91
CA ARG A 97 5.42 6.74 24.92
C ARG A 97 6.90 6.43 24.67
N PRO A 98 7.81 7.36 25.00
CA PRO A 98 9.22 7.14 24.74
C PRO A 98 9.75 5.97 25.53
N VAL A 99 10.67 5.21 24.94
CA VAL A 99 11.44 4.18 25.64
C VAL A 99 12.24 4.85 26.76
N THR A 100 11.96 4.44 28.00
CA THR A 100 12.63 5.00 29.17
C THR A 100 14.12 4.69 29.15
N LEU A 101 14.93 5.52 29.80
CA LEU A 101 16.37 5.28 29.92
C LEU A 101 16.66 3.90 30.51
N ASN A 102 15.93 3.49 31.55
CA ASN A 102 16.08 2.16 32.15
C ASN A 102 15.77 1.05 31.14
N ALA A 103 14.67 1.16 30.39
CA ALA A 103 14.32 0.17 29.37
C ALA A 103 15.31 0.12 28.19
N ALA A 104 15.97 1.24 27.88
CA ALA A 104 17.06 1.30 26.91
C ALA A 104 18.32 0.61 27.43
N LEU A 105 18.71 0.88 28.68
CA LEU A 105 19.87 0.25 29.33
C LEU A 105 19.65 -1.25 29.59
N ASP A 106 18.42 -1.69 29.85
CA ASP A 106 18.07 -3.11 29.98
C ASP A 106 18.37 -3.92 28.71
N ARG A 107 18.49 -3.26 27.54
CA ARG A 107 18.88 -3.94 26.29
C ARG A 107 20.33 -4.44 26.32
N LEU A 108 21.18 -3.88 27.18
CA LEU A 108 22.56 -4.33 27.38
C LEU A 108 22.68 -5.72 28.01
N ARG A 109 21.54 -6.36 28.37
CA ARG A 109 21.51 -7.79 28.69
C ARG A 109 21.91 -8.66 27.50
N ASP A 110 21.71 -8.20 26.26
CA ASP A 110 22.32 -8.82 25.08
C ASP A 110 23.79 -8.34 24.98
N PRO A 111 24.79 -9.25 25.04
CA PRO A 111 26.20 -8.89 24.93
C PRO A 111 26.58 -8.20 23.61
N ARG A 112 25.72 -8.25 22.60
CA ARG A 112 25.92 -7.62 21.29
C ARG A 112 25.27 -6.25 21.18
N ALA A 113 24.61 -5.78 22.23
CA ALA A 113 24.03 -4.45 22.27
C ALA A 113 25.12 -3.39 22.49
N VAL A 114 25.02 -2.26 21.80
CA VAL A 114 26.01 -1.17 21.85
C VAL A 114 25.29 0.14 22.11
N LEU A 115 25.80 0.93 23.06
CA LEU A 115 25.35 2.30 23.28
C LEU A 115 26.03 3.22 22.28
N LEU A 116 25.26 4.06 21.61
CA LEU A 116 25.74 4.93 20.55
C LEU A 116 25.34 6.39 20.80
N ILE A 117 26.23 7.30 20.40
CA ILE A 117 25.92 8.71 20.21
C ILE A 117 26.22 9.09 18.76
N ASN A 118 25.38 9.92 18.18
CA ASN A 118 25.62 10.49 16.87
C ASN A 118 26.49 11.74 17.02
N GLU A 119 27.71 11.74 16.48
CA GLU A 119 28.67 12.85 16.66
C GLU A 119 28.17 14.18 16.09
N GLN A 120 27.35 14.14 15.04
CA GLN A 120 26.85 15.34 14.37
C GLN A 120 25.65 15.96 15.12
N SER A 121 24.74 15.12 15.62
CA SER A 121 23.48 15.58 16.22
C SER A 121 23.44 15.51 17.75
N GLY A 122 24.43 14.85 18.38
CA GLY A 122 24.47 14.59 19.81
C GLY A 122 23.39 13.62 20.32
N ARG A 123 22.61 13.01 19.41
CA ARG A 123 21.48 12.14 19.73
C ARG A 123 21.95 10.76 20.15
N ALA A 124 21.16 10.06 20.96
CA ALA A 124 21.50 8.74 21.47
C ALA A 124 20.73 7.62 20.74
N ALA A 125 21.35 6.44 20.66
CA ALA A 125 20.74 5.22 20.16
C ALA A 125 21.30 3.98 20.86
N VAL A 126 20.47 2.95 21.05
CA VAL A 126 20.92 1.61 21.39
C VAL A 126 20.91 0.77 20.14
N GLN A 127 22.06 0.26 19.73
CA GLN A 127 22.15 -0.74 18.68
C GLN A 127 21.88 -2.11 19.29
N ILE A 128 20.95 -2.86 18.71
CA ILE A 128 20.77 -4.29 18.99
C ILE A 128 20.77 -5.10 17.70
N PRO A 129 21.14 -6.39 17.74
CA PRO A 129 20.96 -7.27 16.60
C PRO A 129 19.48 -7.45 16.26
N THR A 130 19.18 -7.55 14.97
CA THR A 130 17.82 -7.82 14.47
C THR A 130 17.88 -8.94 13.42
N PRO A 131 16.75 -9.61 13.10
CA PRO A 131 16.76 -10.67 12.10
C PRO A 131 17.38 -10.24 10.76
N SER A 132 18.16 -11.14 10.17
CA SER A 132 18.79 -10.94 8.86
C SER A 132 17.75 -11.16 7.75
N VAL A 133 17.96 -10.55 6.60
CA VAL A 133 17.10 -10.73 5.42
C VAL A 133 17.91 -11.39 4.31
N MET A 134 17.27 -12.28 3.56
CA MET A 134 17.84 -12.87 2.35
C MET A 134 17.47 -11.97 1.16
N LEU A 135 18.48 -11.52 0.43
CA LEU A 135 18.32 -10.70 -0.76
C LEU A 135 17.96 -11.56 -1.98
N ASP A 136 17.53 -10.91 -3.06
CA ASP A 136 17.09 -11.59 -4.30
C ASP A 136 18.21 -12.39 -4.99
N ASP A 137 19.47 -12.05 -4.71
CA ASP A 137 20.66 -12.76 -5.17
C ASP A 137 21.05 -13.96 -4.28
N GLY A 138 20.30 -14.20 -3.20
CA GLY A 138 20.54 -15.26 -2.22
C GLY A 138 21.56 -14.90 -1.13
N GLU A 139 22.12 -13.68 -1.11
CA GLU A 139 22.98 -13.24 -0.01
C GLU A 139 22.18 -13.01 1.28
N VAL A 140 22.78 -13.37 2.41
CA VAL A 140 22.22 -13.08 3.74
C VAL A 140 22.76 -11.75 4.24
N GLU A 141 21.91 -10.73 4.27
CA GLU A 141 22.25 -9.42 4.79
C GLU A 141 22.02 -9.36 6.31
N ARG A 142 23.12 -9.22 7.07
CA ARG A 142 23.07 -8.96 8.52
C ARG A 142 22.61 -7.55 8.79
N ARG A 143 21.72 -7.40 9.76
CA ARG A 143 21.10 -6.12 10.12
C ARG A 143 21.21 -5.84 11.62
N VAL A 144 21.14 -4.56 11.95
CA VAL A 144 20.99 -4.07 13.32
C VAL A 144 19.76 -3.18 13.43
N ARG A 145 19.23 -3.06 14.64
CA ARG A 145 18.17 -2.13 14.98
C ARG A 145 18.72 -1.05 15.90
N LEU A 146 18.64 0.19 15.44
CA LEU A 146 18.90 1.37 16.26
C LEU A 146 17.62 1.77 16.97
N ILE A 147 17.60 1.64 18.29
CA ILE A 147 16.48 2.03 19.14
C ILE A 147 16.79 3.40 19.70
N ARG A 148 15.82 4.29 19.60
CA ARG A 148 15.84 5.67 20.09
C ARG A 148 14.58 5.90 20.92
N PRO A 149 14.45 7.02 21.66
CA PRO A 149 13.29 7.21 22.54
C PRO A 149 11.95 7.00 21.85
N MET A 150 11.76 7.53 20.64
CA MET A 150 10.49 7.45 19.89
C MET A 150 10.56 6.60 18.61
N GLU A 151 11.74 6.10 18.26
CA GLU A 151 11.99 5.50 16.94
C GLU A 151 12.74 4.18 17.07
N GLY A 152 12.51 3.28 16.12
CA GLY A 152 13.31 2.07 15.94
C GLY A 152 13.58 1.86 14.47
N GLN A 153 14.84 1.95 14.05
CA GLN A 153 15.23 1.82 12.65
C GLN A 153 16.07 0.56 12.45
N ASN A 154 15.67 -0.28 11.49
CA ASN A 154 16.47 -1.43 11.07
C ASN A 154 17.35 -1.04 9.88
N MET A 155 18.64 -1.34 9.93
CA MET A 155 19.58 -1.04 8.85
C MET A 155 20.63 -2.13 8.67
N PRO A 156 21.27 -2.24 7.49
CA PRO A 156 22.36 -3.18 7.28
C PRO A 156 23.52 -2.90 8.23
N LEU A 157 24.09 -3.94 8.83
CA LEU A 157 25.23 -3.79 9.73
C LEU A 157 26.44 -3.19 9.00
N LYS A 158 26.65 -3.56 7.73
CA LYS A 158 27.74 -3.01 6.89
C LYS A 158 27.64 -1.49 6.71
N ALA A 159 26.41 -0.95 6.66
CA ALA A 159 26.17 0.48 6.49
C ALA A 159 26.46 1.31 7.76
N MET A 160 26.66 0.67 8.93
CA MET A 160 26.96 1.40 10.18
C MET A 160 28.24 2.22 10.08
N GLY A 161 29.27 1.72 9.37
CA GLY A 161 30.54 2.42 9.21
C GLY A 161 30.45 3.71 8.39
N GLU A 162 29.38 3.90 7.63
CA GLU A 162 29.11 5.11 6.85
C GLU A 162 28.29 6.14 7.64
N THR A 163 27.80 5.77 8.82
CA THR A 163 27.04 6.66 9.70
C THR A 163 27.94 7.46 10.63
N ARG A 164 27.35 8.45 11.30
CA ARG A 164 28.00 9.25 12.36
C ARG A 164 27.76 8.68 13.76
N TRP A 165 27.33 7.43 13.87
CA TRP A 165 27.10 6.79 15.15
C TRP A 165 28.40 6.19 15.68
N VAL A 166 28.81 6.63 16.87
CA VAL A 166 30.00 6.13 17.55
C VAL A 166 29.61 5.52 18.89
N GLU A 167 30.38 4.52 19.31
CA GLU A 167 30.21 3.91 20.63
C GLU A 167 30.41 4.95 21.72
N ALA A 168 29.51 4.96 22.70
CA ALA A 168 29.50 5.89 23.79
C ALA A 168 29.51 5.14 25.13
N ASP A 169 30.15 5.73 26.13
CA ASP A 169 30.02 5.25 27.49
C ASP A 169 28.58 5.47 28.02
N ARG A 170 28.30 4.83 29.15
CA ARG A 170 26.98 4.84 29.77
C ARG A 170 26.56 6.24 30.24
N GLU A 171 27.49 7.09 30.65
CA GLU A 171 27.20 8.42 31.20
C GLU A 171 26.81 9.39 30.08
N ALA A 172 27.62 9.46 29.02
CA ALA A 172 27.35 10.25 27.83
C ALA A 172 26.02 9.82 27.21
N PHE A 173 25.80 8.51 27.05
CA PHE A 173 24.55 7.98 26.51
C PHE A 173 23.34 8.35 27.38
N SER A 174 23.42 8.16 28.69
CA SER A 174 22.31 8.45 29.61
C SER A 174 21.93 9.93 29.58
N THR A 175 22.92 10.81 29.50
CA THR A 175 22.73 12.26 29.40
C THR A 175 22.01 12.64 28.11
N ALA A 176 22.51 12.15 26.97
CA ALA A 176 21.89 12.40 25.66
C ALA A 176 20.48 11.81 25.56
N TRP A 177 20.27 10.59 26.06
CA TRP A 177 18.96 9.94 26.06
C TRP A 177 17.93 10.66 26.95
N ALA A 178 18.34 11.09 28.15
CA ALA A 178 17.49 11.84 29.06
C ALA A 178 17.10 13.21 28.47
N ALA A 179 18.06 13.89 27.82
CA ALA A 179 17.78 15.13 27.11
C ALA A 179 16.76 14.92 25.97
N GLU A 180 16.87 13.84 25.20
CA GLU A 180 15.89 13.52 24.17
C GLU A 180 14.51 13.21 24.75
N ILE A 181 14.40 12.40 25.81
CA ILE A 181 13.11 12.13 26.48
C ILE A 181 12.47 13.42 26.97
N ALA A 182 13.25 14.32 27.59
CA ALA A 182 12.74 15.58 28.11
C ALA A 182 12.20 16.51 27.00
N ALA A 183 12.72 16.36 25.78
CA ALA A 183 12.24 17.09 24.60
C ALA A 183 11.03 16.44 23.91
N VAL A 184 10.59 15.25 24.32
CA VAL A 184 9.42 14.58 23.72
C VAL A 184 8.13 15.25 24.23
N PRO A 185 7.28 15.80 23.34
CA PRO A 185 5.99 16.33 23.76
C PRO A 185 5.07 15.21 24.24
N GLU A 186 4.11 15.51 25.11
CA GLU A 186 3.16 14.51 25.63
C GLU A 186 2.34 13.84 24.50
N PHE A 187 2.01 14.60 23.45
CA PHE A 187 1.23 14.14 22.32
C PHE A 187 1.87 14.54 20.99
N SER A 188 1.58 13.75 19.95
CA SER A 188 1.87 14.06 18.56
C SER A 188 0.59 14.02 17.73
N ASP A 189 0.39 15.04 16.90
CA ASP A 189 -0.71 15.10 15.94
C ASP A 189 -0.23 14.70 14.55
N SER A 190 -1.04 13.92 13.84
CA SER A 190 -0.80 13.54 12.46
C SER A 190 -2.10 13.58 11.65
N VAL A 191 -1.98 13.75 10.34
CA VAL A 191 -3.13 13.73 9.43
C VAL A 191 -3.19 12.38 8.74
N LEU A 192 -4.36 11.76 8.77
CA LEU A 192 -4.68 10.59 7.98
C LEU A 192 -5.81 10.89 7.00
N HIS A 193 -5.72 10.29 5.82
CA HIS A 193 -6.78 10.34 4.82
C HIS A 193 -7.40 8.95 4.70
N MET A 194 -8.73 8.91 4.71
CA MET A 194 -9.48 7.65 4.66
C MET A 194 -10.69 7.77 3.74
N VAL A 195 -10.90 6.79 2.88
CA VAL A 195 -12.13 6.67 2.11
C VAL A 195 -13.10 5.77 2.86
N ALA A 196 -14.29 6.27 3.16
CA ALA A 196 -15.33 5.60 3.94
C ALA A 196 -16.68 5.62 3.20
N GLY A 197 -17.63 4.78 3.65
CA GLY A 197 -18.95 4.64 3.02
C GLY A 197 -18.99 3.46 2.04
N LEU A 198 -19.61 3.64 0.88
CA LEU A 198 -19.78 2.55 -0.08
C LEU A 198 -18.49 2.27 -0.87
N LEU A 199 -17.66 1.33 -0.39
CA LEU A 199 -16.33 1.09 -0.98
C LEU A 199 -16.32 0.23 -2.24
N LEU A 200 -17.19 -0.78 -2.33
CA LEU A 200 -17.15 -1.77 -3.42
C LEU A 200 -17.21 -1.14 -4.84
N PRO A 201 -18.08 -0.16 -5.13
CA PRO A 201 -18.15 0.45 -6.46
C PRO A 201 -16.90 1.22 -6.86
N ILE A 202 -16.13 1.73 -5.89
CA ILE A 202 -14.89 2.48 -6.12
C ILE A 202 -13.64 1.65 -5.79
N TRP A 203 -13.79 0.35 -5.55
CA TRP A 203 -12.71 -0.50 -5.05
C TRP A 203 -11.47 -0.48 -5.96
N LYS A 204 -11.70 -0.48 -7.27
CA LYS A 204 -10.66 -0.39 -8.30
C LYS A 204 -9.92 0.97 -8.34
N ARG A 205 -10.54 2.05 -7.83
CA ARG A 205 -9.95 3.41 -7.82
C ARG A 205 -9.03 3.65 -6.64
N LEU A 206 -9.16 2.83 -5.60
CA LEU A 206 -8.38 2.96 -4.37
C LEU A 206 -6.95 2.42 -4.59
N PRO A 207 -5.91 3.00 -3.94
CA PRO A 207 -4.51 2.66 -4.20
C PRO A 207 -4.23 1.18 -3.96
N ASN A 208 -3.53 0.48 -4.85
CA ASN A 208 -3.29 -0.97 -4.69
C ASN A 208 -2.22 -1.33 -3.65
N GLU A 209 -1.51 -0.35 -3.08
CA GLU A 209 -0.41 -0.61 -2.14
C GLU A 209 -0.87 -1.26 -0.82
N SER A 210 -2.12 -1.05 -0.40
CA SER A 210 -2.66 -1.68 0.82
C SER A 210 -4.17 -1.87 0.75
N THR A 211 -4.67 -3.10 0.68
CA THR A 211 -6.12 -3.44 0.69
C THR A 211 -6.77 -3.38 2.07
N ARG A 212 -6.03 -2.94 3.08
CA ARG A 212 -6.44 -2.98 4.48
C ARG A 212 -7.61 -2.02 4.74
N VAL A 213 -8.61 -2.53 5.44
CA VAL A 213 -9.74 -1.74 5.93
C VAL A 213 -9.52 -1.46 7.41
N TYR A 214 -9.71 -0.21 7.77
CA TYR A 214 -9.56 0.30 9.12
C TYR A 214 -10.91 0.65 9.71
N ARG A 215 -11.04 0.41 11.02
CA ARG A 215 -12.12 0.92 11.84
C ARG A 215 -11.55 1.97 12.79
N LEU A 216 -12.25 3.08 12.96
CA LEU A 216 -11.95 4.04 14.02
C LEU A 216 -13.26 4.58 14.61
N GLN A 217 -13.16 5.08 15.84
CA GLN A 217 -14.24 5.81 16.48
C GLN A 217 -13.74 7.23 16.77
N THR A 218 -14.48 8.23 16.32
CA THR A 218 -14.17 9.63 16.61
C THR A 218 -14.53 9.98 18.04
N ASP A 219 -14.01 11.11 18.49
CA ASP A 219 -14.31 11.66 19.81
C ASP A 219 -15.81 11.97 20.00
N GLU A 220 -16.50 12.31 18.91
CA GLU A 220 -17.95 12.54 18.89
C GLU A 220 -18.75 11.22 18.90
N GLY A 221 -18.08 10.08 18.95
CA GLY A 221 -18.70 8.75 18.97
C GLY A 221 -19.07 8.20 17.59
N GLU A 222 -18.72 8.89 16.50
CA GLU A 222 -18.94 8.41 15.15
C GLU A 222 -18.04 7.21 14.86
N ARG A 223 -18.63 6.12 14.37
CA ARG A 223 -17.88 4.93 13.96
C ARG A 223 -17.66 4.96 12.47
N LEU A 224 -16.39 5.02 12.08
CA LEU A 224 -15.95 5.06 10.70
C LEU A 224 -15.29 3.74 10.32
N ILE A 225 -15.61 3.26 9.12
CA ILE A 225 -14.98 2.11 8.49
C ILE A 225 -14.57 2.53 7.09
N GLY A 226 -13.30 2.34 6.75
CA GLY A 226 -12.75 2.85 5.50
C GLY A 226 -11.36 2.35 5.19
N ARG A 227 -10.86 2.71 4.01
CA ARG A 227 -9.51 2.39 3.55
C ARG A 227 -8.62 3.62 3.68
N ARG A 228 -7.43 3.46 4.27
CA ARG A 228 -6.45 4.54 4.33
C ARG A 228 -5.87 4.79 2.93
N VAL A 229 -5.71 6.06 2.58
CA VAL A 229 -5.11 6.49 1.31
C VAL A 229 -3.95 7.44 1.59
N SER A 230 -3.00 7.51 0.65
CA SER A 230 -1.88 8.44 0.77
C SER A 230 -2.35 9.90 0.60
N PRO A 231 -1.64 10.89 1.15
CA PRO A 231 -1.95 12.31 0.91
C PRO A 231 -1.97 12.66 -0.59
N ALA A 232 -1.08 12.05 -1.38
CA ALA A 232 -1.03 12.24 -2.83
C ALA A 232 -2.28 11.69 -3.53
N TRP A 233 -2.78 10.53 -3.11
CA TRP A 233 -4.05 10.00 -3.63
C TRP A 233 -5.22 10.88 -3.19
N ALA A 234 -5.24 11.32 -1.93
CA ALA A 234 -6.30 12.19 -1.40
C ALA A 234 -6.41 13.48 -2.23
N ALA A 235 -5.28 14.14 -2.51
CA ALA A 235 -5.26 15.33 -3.36
C ALA A 235 -5.80 15.07 -4.78
N LYS A 236 -5.50 13.90 -5.38
CA LYS A 236 -6.03 13.50 -6.69
C LYS A 236 -7.51 13.14 -6.64
N GLY A 237 -7.94 12.35 -5.66
CA GLY A 237 -9.33 11.95 -5.44
C GLY A 237 -10.25 13.13 -5.11
N SER A 238 -9.70 14.18 -4.49
CA SER A 238 -10.38 15.46 -4.31
C SER A 238 -10.57 16.23 -5.62
N ALA A 239 -9.68 16.04 -6.60
CA ALA A 239 -9.77 16.65 -7.93
C ALA A 239 -10.64 15.83 -8.90
N THR A 240 -10.84 14.53 -8.63
CA THR A 240 -11.76 13.67 -9.38
C THR A 240 -13.22 13.95 -8.97
N ASN A 241 -13.69 15.17 -9.25
CA ASN A 241 -15.06 15.24 -9.72
C ASN A 241 -15.12 14.29 -10.91
N VAL A 242 -15.97 13.27 -10.80
CA VAL A 242 -16.58 12.62 -11.97
C VAL A 242 -17.25 13.77 -12.71
N VAL A 243 -16.49 14.50 -13.53
CA VAL A 243 -17.09 15.24 -14.61
C VAL A 243 -17.66 14.12 -15.45
N ALA A 244 -18.98 13.94 -15.37
CA ALA A 244 -19.71 13.21 -16.38
C ALA A 244 -19.46 14.00 -17.67
N LEU A 245 -18.32 13.74 -18.31
CA LEU A 245 -17.98 14.35 -19.58
C LEU A 245 -19.08 13.86 -20.51
N SER A 246 -19.87 14.81 -20.99
CA SER A 246 -20.74 14.54 -22.12
C SER A 246 -19.88 13.95 -23.26
N PRO A 247 -20.43 13.07 -24.11
CA PRO A 247 -19.71 12.50 -25.25
C PRO A 247 -18.97 13.57 -26.07
N GLU A 248 -19.53 14.78 -26.19
CA GLU A 248 -18.93 15.94 -26.84
C GLU A 248 -17.67 16.43 -26.11
N GLN A 249 -17.76 16.60 -24.79
CA GLN A 249 -16.64 17.02 -23.96
C GLN A 249 -15.55 15.95 -23.93
N ALA A 250 -15.92 14.67 -23.87
CA ALA A 250 -14.99 13.55 -23.93
C ALA A 250 -14.26 13.49 -25.28
N PHE A 251 -14.99 13.66 -26.39
CA PHE A 251 -14.41 13.72 -27.73
C PHE A 251 -13.43 14.89 -27.85
N ALA A 252 -13.82 16.09 -27.40
CA ALA A 252 -12.96 17.27 -27.41
C ALA A 252 -11.70 17.09 -26.54
N ALA A 253 -11.85 16.52 -25.34
CA ALA A 253 -10.75 16.29 -24.41
C ALA A 253 -9.74 15.24 -24.93
N LEU A 254 -10.24 14.17 -25.58
CA LEU A 254 -9.40 13.20 -26.28
C LEU A 254 -8.68 13.86 -27.46
N MET A 255 -9.38 14.67 -28.25
CA MET A 255 -8.78 15.39 -29.38
C MET A 255 -7.74 16.43 -28.95
N ASP A 256 -7.84 17.05 -27.76
CA ASP A 256 -6.80 17.93 -27.21
C ASP A 256 -5.52 17.17 -26.84
N GLY A 257 -5.64 15.89 -26.50
CA GLY A 257 -4.52 14.95 -26.37
C GLY A 257 -3.82 14.91 -25.01
N ARG A 258 -4.27 15.74 -24.07
CA ARG A 258 -3.85 15.72 -22.67
C ARG A 258 -4.66 14.75 -21.81
N THR A 259 -5.77 14.21 -22.33
CA THR A 259 -6.72 13.42 -21.57
C THR A 259 -6.66 11.94 -21.92
N ILE A 260 -6.73 11.09 -20.91
CA ILE A 260 -6.96 9.65 -20.97
C ILE A 260 -8.28 9.38 -20.26
N LEU A 261 -9.17 8.63 -20.89
CA LEU A 261 -10.44 8.19 -20.30
C LEU A 261 -10.35 6.69 -20.01
N ASP A 262 -10.41 6.34 -18.75
CA ASP A 262 -10.56 4.96 -18.32
C ASP A 262 -12.07 4.64 -18.27
N LEU A 263 -12.49 3.59 -18.96
CA LEU A 263 -13.87 3.15 -19.08
C LEU A 263 -14.06 1.81 -18.34
N ALA A 264 -15.32 1.45 -18.09
CA ALA A 264 -15.67 0.15 -17.54
C ALA A 264 -15.11 -1.03 -18.37
N GLU A 265 -14.94 -2.18 -17.70
CA GLU A 265 -14.35 -3.40 -18.28
C GLU A 265 -12.87 -3.24 -18.71
N ASP A 266 -12.13 -2.38 -18.00
CA ASP A 266 -10.68 -2.12 -18.17
C ASP A 266 -10.31 -1.59 -19.57
N LEU A 267 -11.30 -0.95 -20.22
CA LEU A 267 -11.13 -0.26 -21.50
C LEU A 267 -10.54 1.14 -21.27
N GLN A 268 -9.71 1.61 -22.19
CA GLN A 268 -9.11 2.94 -22.10
C GLN A 268 -9.14 3.64 -23.46
N LEU A 269 -9.64 4.87 -23.50
CA LEU A 269 -9.56 5.76 -24.64
C LEU A 269 -8.45 6.79 -24.44
N ARG A 270 -7.62 6.95 -25.47
CA ARG A 270 -6.57 7.97 -25.49
C ARG A 270 -6.27 8.43 -26.90
N ARG A 271 -5.69 9.62 -27.04
CA ARG A 271 -5.13 10.07 -28.32
C ARG A 271 -3.76 9.47 -28.56
N SER A 272 -3.60 8.77 -29.68
CA SER A 272 -2.33 8.18 -30.11
C SER A 272 -1.96 8.65 -31.51
N ARG A 273 -0.65 8.68 -31.80
CA ARG A 273 -0.13 9.00 -33.12
C ARG A 273 0.14 7.71 -33.88
N VAL A 274 -0.50 7.56 -35.03
CA VAL A 274 -0.41 6.36 -35.87
C VAL A 274 -0.16 6.80 -37.30
N MET A 275 0.93 6.34 -37.91
CA MET A 275 1.32 6.67 -39.29
C MET A 275 1.26 8.19 -39.59
N GLY A 276 1.77 8.99 -38.65
CA GLY A 276 1.83 10.45 -38.79
C GLY A 276 0.55 11.21 -38.42
N ALA A 277 -0.61 10.54 -38.32
CA ALA A 277 -1.90 11.11 -37.99
C ALA A 277 -2.28 10.91 -36.51
N TRP A 278 -3.04 11.85 -35.95
CA TRP A 278 -3.64 11.72 -34.61
C TRP A 278 -4.94 10.95 -34.70
N ARG A 279 -5.10 9.95 -33.82
CA ARG A 279 -6.28 9.09 -33.74
C ARG A 279 -6.69 8.91 -32.28
N ILE A 280 -7.96 8.60 -32.05
CA ILE A 280 -8.46 8.16 -30.76
C ILE A 280 -8.42 6.63 -30.76
N GLU A 281 -7.62 6.06 -29.87
CA GLU A 281 -7.42 4.62 -29.75
C GLU A 281 -8.12 4.09 -28.51
N LEU A 282 -8.81 2.96 -28.68
CA LEU A 282 -9.34 2.14 -27.61
C LEU A 282 -8.37 0.97 -27.32
N SER A 283 -7.92 0.87 -26.08
CA SER A 283 -7.12 -0.25 -25.57
C SER A 283 -7.85 -1.01 -24.46
N GLY A 284 -7.37 -2.21 -24.12
CA GLY A 284 -7.94 -3.04 -23.05
C GLY A 284 -9.03 -4.02 -23.51
N PHE A 285 -9.46 -3.96 -24.77
CA PHE A 285 -10.50 -4.85 -25.29
C PHE A 285 -10.00 -6.29 -25.45
N THR A 286 -10.90 -7.25 -25.23
CA THR A 286 -10.68 -8.68 -25.48
C THR A 286 -11.18 -9.07 -26.87
N ASP A 287 -10.79 -10.26 -27.35
CA ASP A 287 -11.27 -10.75 -28.66
C ASP A 287 -12.79 -10.90 -28.72
N THR A 288 -13.44 -11.23 -27.60
CA THR A 288 -14.91 -11.36 -27.52
C THR A 288 -15.63 -10.01 -27.58
N MET A 289 -14.97 -8.90 -27.22
CA MET A 289 -15.52 -7.55 -27.34
C MET A 289 -15.44 -7.00 -28.77
N ARG A 290 -14.56 -7.56 -29.61
CA ARG A 290 -14.21 -7.00 -30.92
C ARG A 290 -15.41 -6.82 -31.85
N GLU A 291 -16.22 -7.87 -31.99
CA GLU A 291 -17.40 -7.83 -32.88
C GLU A 291 -18.39 -6.76 -32.41
N ARG A 292 -18.61 -6.65 -31.10
CA ARG A 292 -19.50 -5.66 -30.50
C ARG A 292 -18.98 -4.23 -30.69
N LEU A 293 -17.70 -3.98 -30.41
CA LEU A 293 -17.09 -2.67 -30.60
C LEU A 293 -17.10 -2.25 -32.08
N THR A 294 -16.91 -3.21 -32.99
CA THR A 294 -17.05 -2.97 -34.44
C THR A 294 -18.49 -2.61 -34.80
N ALA A 295 -19.49 -3.29 -34.21
CA ALA A 295 -20.91 -2.95 -34.39
C ALA A 295 -21.27 -1.56 -33.82
N TYR A 296 -20.54 -1.07 -32.82
CA TYR A 296 -20.65 0.31 -32.34
C TYR A 296 -20.00 1.34 -33.25
N GLY A 297 -19.28 0.92 -34.29
CA GLY A 297 -18.66 1.79 -35.29
C GLY A 297 -17.18 2.07 -35.05
N LEU A 298 -16.53 1.36 -34.12
CA LEU A 298 -15.08 1.35 -34.06
C LEU A 298 -14.52 0.54 -35.22
N PHE A 299 -13.36 0.95 -35.72
CA PHE A 299 -12.63 0.20 -36.73
C PHE A 299 -11.30 -0.29 -36.17
N HIS A 300 -10.76 -1.35 -36.75
CA HIS A 300 -9.50 -1.93 -36.30
C HIS A 300 -8.53 -2.07 -37.46
N GLU A 301 -7.25 -1.90 -37.16
CA GLU A 301 -6.14 -2.07 -38.10
C GLU A 301 -5.06 -2.93 -37.44
N ILE A 302 -4.32 -3.69 -38.25
CA ILE A 302 -3.12 -4.39 -37.78
C ILE A 302 -1.92 -3.47 -38.02
N ILE A 303 -1.31 -2.98 -36.95
CA ILE A 303 -0.16 -2.07 -36.99
C ILE A 303 0.94 -2.67 -36.15
N SER A 304 2.14 -2.82 -36.74
CA SER A 304 3.29 -3.45 -36.08
C SER A 304 2.93 -4.81 -35.47
N TRP A 305 2.23 -5.65 -36.23
CA TRP A 305 1.78 -7.00 -35.84
C TRP A 305 0.78 -7.06 -34.69
N LYS A 306 0.25 -5.91 -34.24
CA LYS A 306 -0.76 -5.84 -33.19
C LYS A 306 -2.07 -5.29 -33.75
N LEU A 307 -3.18 -5.92 -33.41
CA LEU A 307 -4.50 -5.34 -33.67
C LEU A 307 -4.72 -4.13 -32.76
N ARG A 308 -5.05 -3.00 -33.35
CA ARG A 308 -5.39 -1.76 -32.65
C ARG A 308 -6.77 -1.30 -33.09
N MET A 309 -7.54 -0.73 -32.18
CA MET A 309 -8.92 -0.32 -32.42
C MET A 309 -9.06 1.18 -32.20
N PHE A 310 -9.82 1.83 -33.07
CA PHE A 310 -9.90 3.28 -33.14
C PHE A 310 -11.35 3.75 -33.25
N VAL A 311 -11.59 4.93 -32.67
CA VAL A 311 -12.84 5.67 -32.85
C VAL A 311 -12.67 6.57 -34.08
N PRO A 312 -13.67 6.64 -34.99
CA PRO A 312 -13.66 7.61 -36.08
C PRO A 312 -13.50 9.04 -35.56
N ILE A 313 -12.74 9.87 -36.27
CA ILE A 313 -12.53 11.28 -35.92
C ILE A 313 -13.36 12.23 -36.80
N ASP A 314 -14.19 11.67 -37.69
CA ASP A 314 -15.12 12.40 -38.54
C ASP A 314 -16.44 12.68 -37.80
N ALA A 315 -17.44 13.18 -38.53
CA ALA A 315 -18.76 13.50 -37.97
C ALA A 315 -19.46 12.30 -37.29
N GLY A 316 -19.05 11.05 -37.59
CA GLY A 316 -19.60 9.85 -36.97
C GLY A 316 -18.95 9.50 -35.61
N GLY A 317 -17.78 10.07 -35.30
CA GLY A 317 -17.01 9.75 -34.10
C GLY A 317 -17.73 9.98 -32.79
N LEU A 318 -18.50 11.07 -32.70
CA LEU A 318 -19.28 11.42 -31.52
C LEU A 318 -20.35 10.36 -31.22
N ALA A 319 -21.13 9.96 -32.24
CA ALA A 319 -22.17 8.94 -32.11
C ALA A 319 -21.60 7.55 -31.80
N VAL A 320 -20.33 7.29 -32.14
CA VAL A 320 -19.62 6.07 -31.71
C VAL A 320 -19.27 6.15 -30.23
N LEU A 321 -18.73 7.28 -29.77
CA LEU A 321 -18.43 7.48 -28.34
C LEU A 321 -19.69 7.43 -27.47
N GLU A 322 -20.82 7.99 -27.91
CA GLU A 322 -22.11 7.85 -27.23
C GLU A 322 -22.45 6.39 -26.95
N ARG A 323 -22.45 5.54 -27.99
CA ARG A 323 -22.73 4.10 -27.86
C ARG A 323 -21.72 3.38 -26.97
N VAL A 324 -20.44 3.78 -27.03
CA VAL A 324 -19.40 3.24 -26.16
C VAL A 324 -19.65 3.63 -24.71
N HIS A 325 -19.92 4.90 -24.41
CA HIS A 325 -20.16 5.39 -23.05
C HIS A 325 -21.46 4.84 -22.44
N ASP A 326 -22.50 4.64 -23.26
CA ASP A 326 -23.75 4.02 -22.84
C ASP A 326 -23.52 2.59 -22.31
N ARG A 327 -22.59 1.84 -22.92
CA ARG A 327 -22.28 0.46 -22.51
C ARG A 327 -21.11 0.37 -21.53
N PHE A 328 -20.13 1.25 -21.67
CA PHE A 328 -18.87 1.30 -20.94
C PHE A 328 -18.69 2.73 -20.39
N PRO A 329 -19.37 3.06 -19.27
CA PRO A 329 -19.29 4.40 -18.70
C PRO A 329 -17.86 4.76 -18.31
N ILE A 330 -17.56 6.07 -18.31
CA ILE A 330 -16.26 6.60 -17.90
C ILE A 330 -16.08 6.36 -16.40
N ASP A 331 -15.05 5.60 -16.04
CA ASP A 331 -14.65 5.31 -14.67
C ASP A 331 -13.71 6.39 -14.13
N GLN A 332 -12.80 6.90 -14.94
CA GLN A 332 -11.83 7.90 -14.53
C GLN A 332 -11.38 8.78 -15.71
N VAL A 333 -11.11 10.05 -15.41
CA VAL A 333 -10.46 10.99 -16.32
C VAL A 333 -9.07 11.27 -15.76
N SER A 334 -8.04 10.96 -16.54
CA SER A 334 -6.63 11.08 -16.15
C SER A 334 -5.93 12.03 -17.12
N GLU A 335 -5.03 12.87 -16.63
CA GLU A 335 -4.15 13.62 -17.53
C GLU A 335 -2.93 12.78 -17.92
N ARG A 336 -2.51 12.90 -19.18
CA ARG A 336 -1.28 12.30 -19.66
C ARG A 336 -0.10 13.04 -19.03
N GLU A 337 0.65 12.38 -18.14
CA GLU A 337 1.94 12.91 -17.67
C GLU A 337 2.82 13.21 -18.89
N ALA A 338 3.32 14.45 -18.95
CA ALA A 338 4.32 14.82 -19.94
C ALA A 338 5.56 13.98 -19.66
N ALA A 339 5.90 13.10 -20.60
CA ALA A 339 7.14 12.33 -20.58
C ALA A 339 8.36 13.23 -20.76
#